data_AF-A0A6N6MGM1-F1
#
_entry.id   AF-A0A6N6MGM1-F1
#
_cell.length_a   1.000
_cell.length_b   1.000
_cell.length_c   1.000
_cell.angle_alpha   90.00
_cell.angle_beta   90.00
_cell.angle_gamma   90.00
#
_symmetry.space_group_name_H-M   'P 1'
#
loop_
_entity.id
_entity.type
_entity.pdbx_description
1 polymer ?
#
loop_
_entity_poly.entity_id
_entity_poly.type
_entity_poly.pdbx_seq_one_letter_code
_entity_poly.pdbx_strand_id
1 'polypeptide(L)'
;MRTRPTCSSRLPEPSGSAIQQPNSPSTGRTENVIDQIPVKAEFRSLIAFMAQELNPKSLYKMDASADPRRVGEILFPYEFCLSLDDRQIEIGRFSIGMLGVIRLIGQPPRGTILSIGALCEASKDSQIIVGGEHRNESLVNFTYASIGAFFTFFDDNVNNPALEPVGMPTTIGDNVVISSRATILDGSFVGAGSILAANAVVTSKCDAFSIYGGVPAKKIRNRFSPERLNIYQRLDLASVRAHCLPKVARLAAQLDQDSDAGELWSNIERMARRPKIFADASRDSDGKIAIKSITKYAIGDETLSDAIKVRLDEYFAQALQRSPIFQWSPDIFYALGIE
;
A
#
# COMPACT_ATOMS: atom_id res chain seq x y z
N MET A 1 -28.45 -46.33 -8.45
CA MET A 1 -29.73 -45.59 -8.40
C MET A 1 -29.96 -45.05 -7.00
N ARG A 2 -29.65 -43.77 -6.76
CA ARG A 2 -30.15 -43.00 -5.61
C ARG A 2 -30.42 -41.57 -6.08
N THR A 3 -31.62 -41.12 -5.80
CA THR A 3 -32.36 -40.00 -6.36
C THR A 3 -31.93 -38.66 -5.76
N ARG A 4 -31.80 -37.62 -6.61
CA ARG A 4 -31.63 -36.22 -6.20
C ARG A 4 -32.96 -35.64 -5.71
N PRO A 5 -32.98 -34.77 -4.68
CA PRO A 5 -34.14 -33.93 -4.40
C PRO A 5 -34.09 -32.64 -5.23
N THR A 6 -35.16 -32.36 -5.97
CA THR A 6 -35.44 -31.07 -6.62
C THR A 6 -36.11 -30.15 -5.61
N CYS A 7 -35.50 -28.99 -5.30
CA CYS A 7 -36.16 -27.92 -4.56
C CYS A 7 -36.49 -26.79 -5.54
N SER A 8 -37.78 -26.60 -5.81
CA SER A 8 -38.31 -25.46 -6.56
C SER A 8 -38.64 -24.34 -5.57
N SER A 9 -38.03 -23.17 -5.74
CA SER A 9 -38.50 -21.93 -5.10
C SER A 9 -38.63 -20.86 -6.18
N ARG A 10 -39.89 -20.48 -6.44
CA ARG A 10 -40.29 -19.41 -7.36
C ARG A 10 -39.81 -18.06 -6.81
N LEU A 11 -39.21 -17.26 -7.68
CA LEU A 11 -38.96 -15.84 -7.45
C LEU A 11 -40.24 -15.05 -7.78
N PRO A 12 -40.61 -13.99 -7.01
CA PRO A 12 -41.65 -13.06 -7.42
C PRO A 12 -41.07 -11.92 -8.28
N GLU A 13 -41.76 -11.60 -9.38
CA GLU A 13 -41.48 -10.45 -10.26
C GLU A 13 -41.96 -9.11 -9.66
N PRO A 14 -41.36 -7.97 -10.05
CA PRO A 14 -41.59 -6.67 -9.43
C PRO A 14 -42.74 -5.88 -10.07
N SER A 15 -43.65 -5.37 -9.24
CA SER A 15 -44.66 -4.38 -9.65
C SER A 15 -44.13 -2.96 -9.48
N GLY A 16 -44.16 -2.16 -10.56
CA GLY A 16 -43.69 -0.78 -10.59
C GLY A 16 -44.67 0.25 -10.02
N SER A 17 -44.13 1.43 -9.69
CA SER A 17 -44.88 2.69 -9.63
C SER A 17 -43.95 3.89 -9.80
N ALA A 18 -44.51 4.93 -10.41
CA ALA A 18 -43.89 6.10 -11.03
C ALA A 18 -43.14 7.09 -10.12
N ILE A 19 -42.03 7.59 -10.68
CA ILE A 19 -41.53 8.98 -10.78
C ILE A 19 -42.26 10.06 -9.98
N GLN A 20 -41.50 10.79 -9.14
CA GLN A 20 -41.63 12.24 -8.93
C GLN A 20 -40.26 12.87 -8.63
N GLN A 21 -39.86 13.87 -9.43
CA GLN A 21 -38.79 14.82 -9.13
C GLN A 21 -39.36 16.02 -8.34
N PRO A 22 -38.53 16.76 -7.59
CA PRO A 22 -38.47 18.20 -7.91
C PRO A 22 -37.10 18.89 -7.74
N ASN A 23 -36.82 19.77 -8.71
CA ASN A 23 -36.27 21.13 -8.67
C ASN A 23 -34.89 21.48 -8.04
N SER A 24 -34.12 22.24 -8.83
CA SER A 24 -32.97 23.08 -8.46
C SER A 24 -33.39 24.58 -8.36
N PRO A 25 -32.48 25.54 -8.07
CA PRO A 25 -32.10 26.01 -6.74
C PRO A 25 -32.53 27.48 -6.47
N SER A 26 -32.79 27.84 -5.21
CA SER A 26 -32.99 29.24 -4.79
C SER A 26 -31.75 29.83 -4.12
N THR A 27 -31.41 31.04 -4.57
CA THR A 27 -30.34 31.94 -4.10
C THR A 27 -30.58 32.49 -2.70
N GLY A 28 -29.53 32.54 -1.87
CA GLY A 28 -29.48 33.31 -0.61
C GLY A 28 -28.13 33.23 0.10
N ARG A 29 -27.31 34.28 -0.04
CA ARG A 29 -26.28 34.70 0.94
C ARG A 29 -27.01 35.17 2.20
N THR A 30 -26.54 35.12 3.45
CA THR A 30 -25.26 34.87 4.13
C THR A 30 -25.64 34.85 5.62
N GLU A 31 -25.05 33.99 6.44
CA GLU A 31 -24.56 34.38 7.78
C GLU A 31 -23.75 33.23 8.42
N ASN A 32 -22.68 33.65 9.10
CA ASN A 32 -21.60 32.83 9.63
C ASN A 32 -22.09 31.87 10.73
N VAL A 33 -21.82 30.57 10.54
CA VAL A 33 -21.87 29.55 11.60
C VAL A 33 -20.59 28.69 11.52
N ILE A 34 -19.42 29.34 11.49
CA ILE A 34 -18.12 28.64 11.44
C ILE A 34 -17.51 28.44 12.84
N ASP A 35 -18.11 28.96 13.91
CA ASP A 35 -17.47 28.90 15.24
C ASP A 35 -17.88 27.73 16.15
N GLN A 36 -18.65 26.72 15.68
CA GLN A 36 -19.02 25.59 16.55
C GLN A 36 -19.18 24.26 15.81
N ILE A 37 -18.09 23.56 15.46
CA ILE A 37 -18.13 22.11 15.24
C ILE A 37 -16.91 21.43 15.90
N PRO A 38 -17.11 20.44 16.79
CA PRO A 38 -16.02 19.77 17.49
C PRO A 38 -15.27 18.78 16.59
N VAL A 39 -13.95 18.78 16.72
CA VAL A 39 -13.00 17.80 16.19
C VAL A 39 -13.49 16.37 16.50
N LYS A 40 -14.07 15.66 15.51
CA LYS A 40 -14.15 14.17 15.48
C LYS A 40 -14.73 13.50 14.22
N ALA A 41 -15.03 14.21 13.12
CA ALA A 41 -15.60 13.59 11.91
C ALA A 41 -14.62 13.42 10.72
N GLU A 42 -13.50 14.15 10.72
CA GLU A 42 -12.66 14.33 9.52
C GLU A 42 -11.65 13.20 9.26
N PHE A 43 -11.47 12.27 10.20
CA PHE A 43 -10.53 11.16 10.03
C PHE A 43 -11.10 10.00 9.19
N ARG A 44 -12.44 9.87 9.09
CA ARG A 44 -13.09 8.76 8.37
C ARG A 44 -13.15 8.96 6.84
N SER A 45 -13.05 10.20 6.36
CA SER A 45 -13.05 10.53 4.93
C SER A 45 -11.69 10.32 4.26
N LEU A 46 -10.58 10.35 5.02
CA LEU A 46 -9.22 10.16 4.50
C LEU A 46 -8.97 8.72 4.02
N ILE A 47 -9.49 7.72 4.74
CA ILE A 47 -9.29 6.30 4.44
C ILE A 47 -10.12 5.87 3.22
N ALA A 48 -11.36 6.34 3.09
CA ALA A 48 -12.21 6.06 1.94
C ALA A 48 -11.67 6.70 0.64
N PHE A 49 -10.96 7.82 0.78
CA PHE A 49 -10.38 8.58 -0.32
C PHE A 49 -9.08 7.97 -0.86
N MET A 50 -8.17 7.49 0.01
CA MET A 50 -6.93 6.81 -0.42
C MET A 50 -7.19 5.56 -1.28
N ALA A 51 -8.34 4.90 -1.10
CA ALA A 51 -8.72 3.71 -1.86
C ALA A 51 -9.25 4.00 -3.29
N GLN A 52 -9.60 5.25 -3.62
CA GLN A 52 -10.30 5.58 -4.87
C GLN A 52 -9.44 6.22 -5.98
N GLU A 53 -8.18 6.61 -5.76
CA GLU A 53 -7.46 7.49 -6.72
C GLU A 53 -6.04 7.04 -7.14
N LEU A 54 -5.85 5.75 -7.45
CA LEU A 54 -4.71 5.30 -8.26
C LEU A 54 -5.12 5.26 -9.73
N ASN A 55 -4.96 6.38 -10.44
CA ASN A 55 -5.10 6.48 -11.90
C ASN A 55 -3.77 6.96 -12.53
N PRO A 56 -3.07 6.15 -13.33
CA PRO A 56 -1.73 6.46 -13.83
C PRO A 56 -1.67 7.67 -14.79
N LYS A 57 -2.81 8.15 -15.32
CA LYS A 57 -2.83 9.32 -16.22
C LYS A 57 -2.59 10.66 -15.50
N SER A 58 -2.62 10.72 -14.17
CA SER A 58 -2.32 11.93 -13.40
C SER A 58 -0.83 12.18 -13.16
N LEU A 59 0.03 11.15 -13.28
CA LEU A 59 1.48 11.22 -13.02
C LEU A 59 2.24 12.20 -13.92
N TYR A 60 1.68 12.58 -15.07
CA TYR A 60 2.35 13.38 -16.09
C TYR A 60 2.00 14.88 -16.08
N LYS A 61 1.10 15.32 -15.20
CA LYS A 61 0.76 16.75 -15.04
C LYS A 61 1.12 17.21 -13.63
N MET A 62 2.42 17.37 -13.38
CA MET A 62 2.93 18.14 -12.24
C MET A 62 2.82 19.62 -12.59
N ASP A 63 1.59 20.15 -12.59
CA ASP A 63 1.36 21.60 -12.60
C ASP A 63 1.38 22.10 -11.15
N ALA A 64 2.12 23.17 -10.89
CA ALA A 64 2.23 23.84 -9.59
C ALA A 64 0.90 24.45 -9.09
N SER A 65 -0.17 24.35 -9.89
CA SER A 65 -1.56 24.64 -9.48
C SER A 65 -2.27 23.45 -8.79
N ALA A 66 -1.52 22.41 -8.40
CA ALA A 66 -2.03 21.11 -7.98
C ALA A 66 -3.15 21.18 -6.93
N ASP A 67 -4.25 20.52 -7.28
CA ASP A 67 -5.39 20.33 -6.42
C ASP A 67 -5.00 19.61 -5.12
N PRO A 68 -5.33 20.18 -3.94
CA PRO A 68 -5.03 19.59 -2.63
C PRO A 68 -5.83 18.30 -2.31
N ARG A 69 -6.47 17.68 -3.30
CA ARG A 69 -6.97 16.29 -3.33
C ARG A 69 -5.88 15.21 -3.44
N ARG A 70 -4.59 15.51 -3.44
CA ARG A 70 -3.53 14.52 -3.75
C ARG A 70 -2.54 14.29 -2.61
N VAL A 71 -3.02 14.13 -1.38
CA VAL A 71 -2.20 13.74 -0.20
C VAL A 71 -1.34 12.52 -0.50
N GLY A 72 -1.87 11.56 -1.26
CA GLY A 72 -1.11 10.44 -1.80
C GLY A 72 0.19 10.91 -2.45
N GLU A 73 0.12 11.78 -3.47
CA GLU A 73 1.22 12.32 -4.30
C GLU A 73 2.37 12.92 -3.47
N ILE A 74 2.05 13.47 -2.29
CA ILE A 74 3.01 14.08 -1.36
C ILE A 74 3.77 13.03 -0.56
N LEU A 75 3.13 11.90 -0.26
CA LEU A 75 3.71 10.81 0.53
C LEU A 75 4.45 9.79 -0.33
N PHE A 76 4.21 9.76 -1.65
CA PHE A 76 4.90 8.82 -2.56
C PHE A 76 6.42 8.85 -2.39
N PRO A 77 7.15 9.95 -2.24
CA PRO A 77 8.61 9.88 -2.28
C PRO A 77 9.29 9.17 -1.09
N TYR A 78 8.54 8.78 -0.05
CA TYR A 78 9.07 8.36 1.25
C TYR A 78 8.76 6.92 1.62
N GLU A 79 9.67 6.31 2.38
CA GLU A 79 9.45 5.00 2.98
C GLU A 79 8.61 5.14 4.26
N PHE A 80 7.77 4.16 4.53
CA PHE A 80 6.92 4.10 5.70
C PHE A 80 7.21 2.86 6.54
N CYS A 81 7.38 3.07 7.84
CA CYS A 81 7.43 2.01 8.85
C CYS A 81 6.20 2.15 9.74
N LEU A 82 5.22 1.26 9.55
CA LEU A 82 3.95 1.28 10.26
C LEU A 82 3.99 0.32 11.45
N SER A 83 3.75 0.84 12.65
CA SER A 83 3.64 0.05 13.88
C SER A 83 2.18 -0.36 14.13
N LEU A 84 1.95 -1.65 14.30
CA LEU A 84 0.67 -2.27 14.64
C LEU A 84 0.88 -3.07 15.93
N ASP A 85 0.72 -2.42 17.08
CA ASP A 85 1.07 -2.96 18.39
C ASP A 85 2.55 -3.43 18.43
N ASP A 86 2.79 -4.74 18.50
CA ASP A 86 4.11 -5.40 18.52
C ASP A 86 4.57 -5.90 17.13
N ARG A 87 3.93 -5.41 16.06
CA ARG A 87 4.20 -5.78 14.66
C ARG A 87 4.54 -4.58 13.81
N GLN A 88 5.24 -4.82 12.70
CA GLN A 88 5.65 -3.79 11.77
C GLN A 88 5.31 -4.15 10.32
N ILE A 89 4.85 -3.14 9.56
CA ILE A 89 4.71 -3.19 8.11
C ILE A 89 5.64 -2.13 7.51
N GLU A 90 6.49 -2.54 6.59
CA GLU A 90 7.40 -1.66 5.87
C GLU A 90 6.91 -1.46 4.44
N ILE A 91 6.85 -0.20 3.99
CA ILE A 91 6.41 0.15 2.64
C ILE A 91 7.43 1.12 2.04
N GLY A 92 8.07 0.69 0.97
CA GLY A 92 9.06 1.49 0.27
C GLY A 92 8.46 2.72 -0.39
N ARG A 93 9.34 3.66 -0.73
CA ARG A 93 8.97 4.87 -1.46
C ARG A 93 8.30 4.55 -2.78
N PHE A 94 7.31 5.33 -3.12
CA PHE A 94 6.41 5.24 -4.26
C PHE A 94 5.46 4.04 -4.20
N SER A 95 5.36 3.38 -3.05
CA SER A 95 4.51 2.20 -2.84
C SER A 95 3.41 2.43 -1.80
N ILE A 96 3.23 3.64 -1.26
CA ILE A 96 2.22 3.90 -0.20
C ILE A 96 0.78 3.57 -0.65
N GLY A 97 0.50 3.65 -1.96
CA GLY A 97 -0.78 3.21 -2.55
C GLY A 97 -1.09 1.71 -2.34
N MET A 98 -0.07 0.89 -2.06
CA MET A 98 -0.22 -0.53 -1.75
C MET A 98 -0.96 -0.77 -0.44
N LEU A 99 -1.06 0.22 0.45
CA LEU A 99 -1.79 0.11 1.71
C LEU A 99 -3.25 -0.35 1.51
N GLY A 100 -3.89 0.09 0.41
CA GLY A 100 -5.28 -0.24 0.10
C GLY A 100 -5.54 -1.72 -0.22
N VAL A 101 -4.50 -2.48 -0.57
CA VAL A 101 -4.61 -3.90 -0.96
C VAL A 101 -4.15 -4.87 0.13
N ILE A 102 -3.64 -4.36 1.26
CA ILE A 102 -3.25 -5.19 2.41
C ILE A 102 -4.49 -5.65 3.17
N ARG A 103 -4.53 -6.93 3.56
CA ARG A 103 -5.56 -7.55 4.40
C ARG A 103 -4.88 -8.35 5.51
N LEU A 104 -4.87 -7.79 6.71
CA LEU A 104 -4.36 -8.43 7.92
C LEU A 104 -5.48 -9.26 8.56
N ILE A 105 -5.61 -10.53 8.18
CA ILE A 105 -6.82 -11.32 8.50
C ILE A 105 -6.72 -12.17 9.77
N GLY A 106 -5.56 -12.19 10.44
CA GLY A 106 -5.41 -12.90 11.71
C GLY A 106 -4.34 -12.28 12.59
N GLN A 107 -3.63 -13.11 13.36
CA GLN A 107 -2.59 -12.69 14.29
C GLN A 107 -1.24 -13.29 13.83
N PRO A 108 -0.51 -12.62 12.93
CA PRO A 108 0.82 -13.08 12.53
C PRO A 108 1.82 -12.97 13.70
N PRO A 109 2.99 -13.59 13.63
CA PRO A 109 4.05 -13.45 14.63
C PRO A 109 4.46 -11.98 14.88
N ARG A 110 5.13 -11.75 16.02
CA ARG A 110 5.71 -10.43 16.36
C ARG A 110 6.82 -10.04 15.39
N GLY A 111 7.08 -8.74 15.28
CA GLY A 111 8.12 -8.18 14.41
C GLY A 111 7.60 -7.76 13.04
N THR A 112 8.47 -7.72 12.04
CA THR A 112 8.09 -7.32 10.68
C THR A 112 7.28 -8.42 10.01
N ILE A 113 6.02 -8.14 9.71
CA ILE A 113 5.07 -9.12 9.14
C ILE A 113 4.90 -8.97 7.62
N LEU A 114 5.24 -7.78 7.09
CA LEU A 114 5.15 -7.48 5.67
C LEU A 114 6.17 -6.39 5.32
N SER A 115 6.98 -6.66 4.30
CA SER A 115 7.86 -5.65 3.68
C SER A 115 7.50 -5.52 2.20
N ILE A 116 7.23 -4.30 1.75
CA ILE A 116 6.98 -3.93 0.36
C ILE A 116 8.10 -2.99 -0.08
N GLY A 117 8.75 -3.29 -1.19
CA GLY A 117 9.82 -2.48 -1.75
C GLY A 117 9.33 -1.15 -2.33
N ALA A 118 10.26 -0.39 -2.90
CA ALA A 118 9.98 0.87 -3.57
C ALA A 118 9.28 0.67 -4.93
N LEU A 119 8.57 1.69 -5.42
CA LEU A 119 7.98 1.78 -6.76
C LEU A 119 7.05 0.63 -7.13
N CYS A 120 6.33 0.07 -6.16
CA CYS A 120 5.36 -0.98 -6.39
C CYS A 120 3.99 -0.41 -6.73
N GLU A 121 3.27 -1.11 -7.60
CA GLU A 121 1.91 -0.75 -7.99
C GLU A 121 0.98 -1.97 -7.89
N ALA A 122 -0.25 -1.73 -7.44
CA ALA A 122 -1.27 -2.75 -7.34
C ALA A 122 -2.61 -2.24 -7.86
N SER A 123 -3.33 -3.12 -8.57
CA SER A 123 -4.73 -2.89 -8.90
C SER A 123 -5.59 -2.90 -7.63
N LYS A 124 -6.57 -2.00 -7.52
CA LYS A 124 -7.40 -1.82 -6.31
C LYS A 124 -8.14 -3.08 -5.84
N ASP A 125 -8.40 -4.02 -6.74
CA ASP A 125 -9.09 -5.27 -6.48
C ASP A 125 -8.14 -6.47 -6.25
N SER A 126 -6.82 -6.23 -6.23
CA SER A 126 -5.81 -7.20 -5.78
C SER A 126 -5.72 -7.25 -4.25
N GLN A 127 -5.04 -8.27 -3.73
CA GLN A 127 -4.92 -8.50 -2.28
C GLN A 127 -3.54 -9.02 -1.87
N ILE A 128 -3.06 -8.53 -0.73
CA ILE A 128 -1.93 -9.07 0.02
C ILE A 128 -2.47 -9.56 1.36
N ILE A 129 -2.48 -10.87 1.56
CA ILE A 129 -3.02 -11.51 2.76
C ILE A 129 -1.89 -11.69 3.77
N VAL A 130 -2.10 -11.25 5.01
CA VAL A 130 -1.13 -11.37 6.11
C VAL A 130 -1.78 -11.96 7.35
N GLY A 131 -1.10 -12.90 8.00
CA GLY A 131 -1.53 -13.53 9.25
C GLY A 131 -2.72 -14.48 9.12
N GLY A 132 -2.92 -15.06 7.92
CA GLY A 132 -4.02 -15.98 7.62
C GLY A 132 -3.69 -17.45 7.84
N GLU A 133 -2.48 -17.77 8.25
CA GLU A 133 -2.04 -19.17 8.37
C GLU A 133 -2.66 -19.88 9.57
N HIS A 134 -2.87 -21.19 9.39
CA HIS A 134 -3.29 -22.12 10.43
C HIS A 134 -2.24 -23.23 10.57
N ARG A 135 -2.25 -23.92 11.71
CA ARG A 135 -1.36 -25.06 11.95
C ARG A 135 -1.82 -26.26 11.12
N ASN A 136 -1.32 -26.38 9.89
CA ASN A 136 -1.71 -27.41 8.94
C ASN A 136 -1.45 -28.85 9.42
N GLU A 137 -0.60 -29.02 10.44
CA GLU A 137 -0.28 -30.32 11.07
C GLU A 137 -1.16 -30.66 12.28
N SER A 138 -2.04 -29.75 12.71
CA SER A 138 -2.93 -30.00 13.86
C SER A 138 -4.08 -30.94 13.47
N LEU A 139 -4.47 -31.82 14.40
CA LEU A 139 -5.63 -32.69 14.23
C LEU A 139 -6.94 -31.89 14.09
N VAL A 140 -6.99 -30.71 14.72
CA VAL A 140 -8.12 -29.78 14.70
C VAL A 140 -7.59 -28.40 14.31
N ASN A 141 -7.99 -27.91 13.13
CA ASN A 141 -7.58 -26.59 12.61
C ASN A 141 -8.54 -25.46 13.00
N PHE A 142 -9.58 -25.76 13.79
CA PHE A 142 -10.52 -24.77 14.29
C PHE A 142 -9.86 -23.89 15.36
N THR A 143 -9.71 -22.60 15.08
CA THR A 143 -9.12 -21.63 16.02
C THR A 143 -10.19 -21.15 17.00
N TYR A 144 -10.24 -21.81 18.16
CA TYR A 144 -11.11 -21.43 19.28
C TYR A 144 -10.87 -19.99 19.77
N ALA A 145 -9.71 -19.41 19.47
CA ALA A 145 -9.33 -18.03 19.79
C ALA A 145 -10.18 -16.94 19.11
N SER A 146 -10.86 -17.27 18.01
CA SER A 146 -11.55 -16.26 17.17
C SER A 146 -12.92 -15.87 17.71
N ILE A 147 -13.44 -16.60 18.70
CA ILE A 147 -14.76 -16.38 19.27
C ILE A 147 -14.59 -16.12 20.77
N GLY A 148 -14.84 -14.88 21.20
CA GLY A 148 -14.71 -14.43 22.59
C GLY A 148 -15.41 -15.34 23.62
N ALA A 149 -16.54 -15.94 23.23
CA ALA A 149 -17.29 -16.88 24.06
C ALA A 149 -16.57 -18.22 24.31
N PHE A 150 -15.59 -18.60 23.49
CA PHE A 150 -14.81 -19.81 23.72
C PHE A 150 -13.75 -19.62 24.79
N PHE A 151 -13.17 -18.42 24.92
CA PHE A 151 -12.23 -18.11 26.01
C PHE A 151 -12.85 -18.31 27.40
N THR A 152 -14.16 -18.12 27.56
CA THR A 152 -14.85 -18.39 28.84
C THR A 152 -15.00 -19.88 29.17
N PHE A 153 -14.75 -20.78 28.22
CA PHE A 153 -14.80 -22.23 28.41
C PHE A 153 -13.41 -22.87 28.57
N PHE A 154 -12.33 -22.14 28.32
CA PHE A 154 -10.97 -22.65 28.50
C PHE A 154 -10.40 -22.17 29.83
N ASP A 155 -9.83 -23.10 30.59
CA ASP A 155 -9.03 -22.81 31.78
C ASP A 155 -7.73 -22.11 31.34
N ASP A 156 -7.34 -21.02 32.02
CA ASP A 156 -6.13 -20.24 31.74
C ASP A 156 -4.84 -21.10 31.78
N ASN A 157 -4.91 -22.30 32.34
CA ASN A 157 -3.80 -23.26 32.47
C ASN A 157 -3.63 -24.22 31.29
N VAL A 158 -4.47 -24.14 30.25
CA VAL A 158 -4.28 -24.98 29.05
C VAL A 158 -3.30 -24.30 28.11
N ASN A 159 -2.07 -24.82 28.04
CA ASN A 159 -1.15 -24.54 26.94
C ASN A 159 -1.81 -24.98 25.63
N ASN A 160 -2.46 -24.04 24.96
CA ASN A 160 -3.13 -24.29 23.71
C ASN A 160 -2.24 -23.81 22.56
N PRO A 161 -1.47 -24.70 21.91
CA PRO A 161 -0.62 -24.34 20.79
C PRO A 161 -1.43 -23.69 19.64
N ALA A 162 -2.74 -23.95 19.52
CA ALA A 162 -3.59 -23.28 18.53
C ALA A 162 -3.76 -21.76 18.77
N LEU A 163 -3.31 -21.23 19.92
CA LEU A 163 -3.31 -19.80 20.23
C LEU A 163 -2.01 -19.09 19.83
N GLU A 164 -0.90 -19.81 19.63
CA GLU A 164 0.33 -19.11 19.23
C GLU A 164 0.26 -18.72 17.75
N PRO A 165 0.68 -17.49 17.40
CA PRO A 165 0.80 -17.03 16.03
C PRO A 165 1.59 -17.99 15.14
N VAL A 166 1.08 -18.26 13.95
CA VAL A 166 1.79 -18.98 12.89
C VAL A 166 1.82 -18.16 11.61
N GLY A 167 2.76 -18.49 10.73
CA GLY A 167 2.99 -17.78 9.49
C GLY A 167 4.42 -17.25 9.40
N MET A 168 4.77 -16.76 8.22
CA MET A 168 6.07 -16.17 7.91
C MET A 168 5.84 -14.76 7.35
N PRO A 169 6.79 -13.83 7.53
CA PRO A 169 6.69 -12.51 6.92
C PRO A 169 6.55 -12.61 5.41
N THR A 170 5.67 -11.79 4.84
CA THR A 170 5.56 -11.63 3.39
C THR A 170 6.56 -10.58 2.91
N THR A 171 7.27 -10.83 1.82
CA THR A 171 8.23 -9.88 1.25
C THR A 171 7.94 -9.63 -0.22
N ILE A 172 7.81 -8.37 -0.60
CA ILE A 172 7.62 -7.91 -1.98
C ILE A 172 8.79 -6.96 -2.28
N GLY A 173 9.60 -7.28 -3.27
CA GLY A 173 10.75 -6.47 -3.66
C GLY A 173 10.37 -5.18 -4.40
N ASP A 174 11.38 -4.38 -4.75
CA ASP A 174 11.19 -3.12 -5.48
C ASP A 174 10.58 -3.34 -6.86
N ASN A 175 9.81 -2.37 -7.36
CA ASN A 175 9.27 -2.30 -8.72
C ASN A 175 8.42 -3.53 -9.12
N VAL A 176 7.64 -4.05 -8.16
CA VAL A 176 6.69 -5.14 -8.39
C VAL A 176 5.34 -4.57 -8.84
N VAL A 177 4.76 -5.21 -9.85
CA VAL A 177 3.40 -4.89 -10.33
C VAL A 177 2.45 -6.02 -10.00
N ILE A 178 1.35 -5.70 -9.31
CA ILE A 178 0.28 -6.62 -8.94
C ILE A 178 -0.97 -6.29 -9.78
N SER A 179 -1.27 -7.15 -10.75
CA SER A 179 -2.42 -6.94 -11.64
C SER A 179 -3.75 -7.23 -10.95
N SER A 180 -4.85 -6.88 -11.63
CA SER A 180 -6.22 -7.03 -11.13
C SER A 180 -6.49 -8.42 -10.57
N ARG A 181 -7.06 -8.45 -9.36
CA ARG A 181 -7.43 -9.66 -8.61
C ARG A 181 -6.32 -10.67 -8.37
N ALA A 182 -5.05 -10.30 -8.53
CA ALA A 182 -3.96 -11.13 -8.04
C ALA A 182 -3.97 -11.14 -6.50
N THR A 183 -3.65 -12.29 -5.92
CA THR A 183 -3.59 -12.49 -4.47
C THR A 183 -2.21 -13.00 -4.11
N ILE A 184 -1.55 -12.30 -3.17
CA ILE A 184 -0.32 -12.77 -2.53
C ILE A 184 -0.71 -13.35 -1.17
N LEU A 185 -0.41 -14.63 -0.95
CA LEU A 185 -0.68 -15.30 0.32
C LEU A 185 0.44 -15.05 1.32
N ASP A 186 0.10 -15.24 2.59
CA ASP A 186 0.98 -15.07 3.74
C ASP A 186 2.27 -15.90 3.58
N GLY A 187 3.40 -15.39 4.05
CA GLY A 187 4.72 -16.01 3.90
C GLY A 187 5.29 -16.07 2.47
N SER A 188 4.65 -15.43 1.48
CA SER A 188 5.17 -15.42 0.10
C SER A 188 6.35 -14.46 -0.06
N PHE A 189 7.21 -14.77 -1.05
CA PHE A 189 8.30 -13.90 -1.47
C PHE A 189 8.12 -13.52 -2.95
N VAL A 190 8.05 -12.23 -3.25
CA VAL A 190 7.99 -11.72 -4.63
C VAL A 190 9.24 -10.93 -4.93
N GLY A 191 10.11 -11.48 -5.78
CA GLY A 191 11.36 -10.82 -6.15
C GLY A 191 11.15 -9.48 -6.86
N ALA A 192 12.11 -8.57 -6.68
CA ALA A 192 12.07 -7.23 -7.29
C ALA A 192 11.84 -7.29 -8.81
N GLY A 193 11.10 -6.34 -9.35
CA GLY A 193 10.78 -6.27 -10.77
C GLY A 193 9.83 -7.37 -11.22
N SER A 194 9.16 -8.12 -10.34
CA SER A 194 8.19 -9.13 -10.79
C SER A 194 6.89 -8.49 -11.27
N ILE A 195 6.20 -9.18 -12.17
CA ILE A 195 4.83 -8.84 -12.58
C ILE A 195 3.94 -10.05 -12.27
N LEU A 196 2.93 -9.83 -11.43
CA LEU A 196 1.88 -10.81 -11.16
C LEU A 196 0.72 -10.54 -12.11
N ALA A 197 0.43 -11.50 -12.98
CA ALA A 197 -0.68 -11.43 -13.93
C ALA A 197 -2.03 -11.42 -13.21
N ALA A 198 -3.07 -10.97 -13.91
CA ALA A 198 -4.41 -10.89 -13.33
C ALA A 198 -4.88 -12.26 -12.83
N ASN A 199 -5.58 -12.27 -11.69
CA ASN A 199 -6.06 -13.49 -10.99
C ASN A 199 -4.95 -14.49 -10.58
N ALA A 200 -3.67 -14.09 -10.56
CA ALA A 200 -2.60 -14.95 -10.07
C ALA A 200 -2.72 -15.15 -8.54
N VAL A 201 -2.53 -16.38 -8.05
CA VAL A 201 -2.44 -16.65 -6.60
C VAL A 201 -1.02 -17.08 -6.28
N VAL A 202 -0.25 -16.18 -5.68
CA VAL A 202 1.12 -16.44 -5.23
C VAL A 202 1.07 -17.14 -3.88
N THR A 203 1.62 -18.35 -3.85
CA THR A 203 1.62 -19.21 -2.66
C THR A 203 3.01 -19.42 -2.07
N SER A 204 4.06 -18.90 -2.71
CA SER A 204 5.46 -19.11 -2.31
C SER A 204 6.38 -18.09 -3.00
N LYS A 205 7.49 -18.56 -3.58
CA LYS A 205 8.56 -17.72 -4.14
C LYS A 205 8.32 -17.38 -5.62
N CYS A 206 8.40 -16.10 -5.94
CA CYS A 206 8.57 -15.58 -7.28
C CYS A 206 9.99 -15.03 -7.48
N ASP A 207 10.63 -15.44 -8.56
CA ASP A 207 11.95 -14.93 -8.97
C ASP A 207 11.87 -13.45 -9.34
N ALA A 208 12.94 -12.70 -9.07
CA ALA A 208 13.06 -11.34 -9.54
C ALA A 208 12.93 -11.24 -11.07
N PHE A 209 12.47 -10.08 -11.55
CA PHE A 209 12.38 -9.73 -12.97
C PHE A 209 11.62 -10.74 -13.82
N SER A 210 10.59 -11.36 -13.25
CA SER A 210 9.84 -12.44 -13.88
C SER A 210 8.34 -12.16 -13.89
N ILE A 211 7.64 -12.77 -14.83
CA ILE A 211 6.18 -12.69 -14.93
C ILE A 211 5.60 -14.00 -14.41
N TYR A 212 4.65 -13.91 -13.47
CA TYR A 212 3.96 -15.05 -12.87
C TYR A 212 2.46 -14.97 -13.14
N GLY A 213 1.80 -16.12 -13.30
CA GLY A 213 0.34 -16.17 -13.46
C GLY A 213 -0.25 -17.55 -13.15
N GLY A 214 -1.56 -17.60 -12.92
CA GLY A 214 -2.31 -18.83 -12.61
C GLY A 214 -2.52 -19.09 -11.12
N VAL A 215 -3.13 -20.23 -10.81
CA VAL A 215 -3.46 -20.69 -9.45
C VAL A 215 -3.04 -22.16 -9.31
N PRO A 216 -1.96 -22.47 -8.57
CA PRO A 216 -0.98 -21.53 -8.02
C PRO A 216 -0.22 -20.80 -9.13
N ALA A 217 0.31 -19.62 -8.83
CA ALA A 217 1.06 -18.81 -9.76
C ALA A 217 2.34 -19.52 -10.19
N LYS A 218 2.53 -19.67 -11.50
CA LYS A 218 3.73 -20.26 -12.10
C LYS A 218 4.46 -19.21 -12.92
N LYS A 219 5.79 -19.35 -13.00
CA LYS A 219 6.63 -18.49 -13.84
C LYS A 219 6.22 -18.69 -15.30
N ILE A 220 5.84 -17.60 -15.96
CA ILE A 220 5.51 -17.56 -17.39
C ILE A 220 6.79 -17.34 -18.19
N ARG A 221 7.57 -16.31 -17.82
CA ARG A 221 8.85 -15.96 -18.44
C ARG A 221 9.63 -14.94 -17.62
N ASN A 222 10.90 -14.75 -17.96
CA ASN A 222 11.66 -13.57 -17.53
C ASN A 222 11.16 -12.32 -18.28
N ARG A 223 11.27 -11.14 -17.65
CA ARG A 223 10.96 -9.84 -18.26
C ARG A 223 12.05 -9.40 -19.23
N PHE A 224 13.31 -9.63 -18.87
CA PHE A 224 14.49 -9.07 -19.53
C PHE A 224 15.46 -10.15 -20.01
N SER A 225 16.25 -9.82 -21.04
CA SER A 225 17.50 -10.53 -21.35
C SER A 225 18.57 -10.20 -20.29
N PRO A 226 19.66 -10.98 -20.20
CA PRO A 226 20.76 -10.68 -19.27
C PRO A 226 21.34 -9.26 -19.42
N GLU A 227 21.44 -8.77 -20.66
CA GLU A 227 21.97 -7.44 -20.98
C GLU A 227 21.07 -6.33 -20.45
N ARG A 228 19.74 -6.44 -20.69
CA ARG A 228 18.76 -5.47 -20.18
C ARG A 228 18.65 -5.51 -18.66
N LEU A 229 18.81 -6.68 -18.05
CA LEU A 229 18.84 -6.81 -16.60
C LEU A 229 20.04 -6.07 -15.98
N ASN A 230 21.22 -6.16 -16.59
CA ASN A 230 22.41 -5.42 -16.16
C ASN A 230 22.17 -3.89 -16.23
N ILE A 231 21.57 -3.40 -17.32
CA ILE A 231 21.20 -1.97 -17.45
C ILE A 231 20.24 -1.56 -16.32
N TYR A 232 19.19 -2.36 -16.06
CA TYR A 232 18.24 -2.08 -14.99
C TYR A 232 18.91 -2.03 -13.61
N GLN A 233 19.82 -2.97 -13.33
CA GLN A 233 20.54 -3.01 -12.05
C GLN A 233 21.42 -1.77 -11.84
N ARG A 234 22.06 -1.26 -12.90
CA ARG A 234 22.87 -0.02 -12.85
C ARG A 234 22.04 1.24 -12.65
N LEU A 235 20.78 1.24 -13.10
CA LEU A 235 19.86 2.35 -12.84
C LEU A 235 19.65 2.53 -11.33
N ASP A 236 19.56 1.43 -10.58
CA ASP A 236 19.27 1.43 -9.14
C ASP A 236 18.07 2.32 -8.82
N LEU A 237 16.94 2.01 -9.45
CA LEU A 237 15.76 2.88 -9.51
C LEU A 237 15.27 3.33 -8.12
N ALA A 238 15.40 2.48 -7.12
CA ALA A 238 14.94 2.77 -5.77
C ALA A 238 15.75 3.89 -5.08
N SER A 239 17.03 4.09 -5.45
CA SER A 239 17.86 5.17 -4.91
C SER A 239 17.73 6.49 -5.68
N VAL A 240 17.15 6.48 -6.88
CA VAL A 240 17.02 7.70 -7.72
C VAL A 240 16.19 8.76 -7.00
N ARG A 241 16.70 10.00 -6.91
CA ARG A 241 15.97 11.12 -6.29
C ARG A 241 14.62 11.34 -6.99
N ALA A 242 13.62 11.75 -6.22
CA ALA A 242 12.24 11.85 -6.71
C ALA A 242 12.13 12.75 -7.95
N HIS A 243 12.84 13.88 -7.95
CA HIS A 243 12.85 14.84 -9.06
C HIS A 243 13.54 14.29 -10.34
N CYS A 244 14.33 13.22 -10.23
CA CYS A 244 15.00 12.56 -11.36
C CYS A 244 14.13 11.47 -12.01
N LEU A 245 13.10 10.94 -11.34
CA LEU A 245 12.27 9.86 -11.90
C LEU A 245 11.60 10.20 -13.25
N PRO A 246 11.10 11.43 -13.50
CA PRO A 246 10.59 11.79 -14.82
C PRO A 246 11.67 11.75 -15.91
N LYS A 247 12.93 12.04 -15.56
CA LYS A 247 14.06 11.93 -16.48
C LYS A 247 14.34 10.46 -16.79
N VAL A 248 14.33 9.60 -15.78
CA VAL A 248 14.52 8.13 -15.94
C VAL A 248 13.53 7.54 -16.95
N ALA A 249 12.26 7.95 -16.93
CA ALA A 249 11.27 7.44 -17.88
C ALA A 249 11.62 7.77 -19.35
N ARG A 250 12.15 8.97 -19.59
CA ARG A 250 12.62 9.37 -20.93
C ARG A 250 13.89 8.60 -21.33
N LEU A 251 14.80 8.42 -20.38
CA LEU A 251 16.04 7.68 -20.58
C LEU A 251 15.77 6.20 -20.86
N ALA A 252 14.83 5.57 -20.16
CA ALA A 252 14.43 4.19 -20.40
C ALA A 252 13.93 3.97 -21.84
N ALA A 253 13.21 4.94 -22.42
CA ALA A 253 12.78 4.86 -23.82
C ALA A 253 13.93 4.96 -24.83
N GLN A 254 15.02 5.63 -24.47
CA GLN A 254 16.24 5.74 -25.29
C GLN A 254 17.15 4.50 -25.14
N LEU A 255 17.26 3.96 -23.92
CA LEU A 255 18.03 2.74 -23.63
C LEU A 255 17.45 1.48 -24.27
N ASP A 256 16.17 1.50 -24.65
CA ASP A 256 15.56 0.47 -25.47
C ASP A 256 16.06 0.50 -26.94
N GLN A 257 16.74 1.57 -27.35
CA GLN A 257 17.24 1.79 -28.72
C GLN A 257 18.77 1.79 -28.81
N ASP A 258 19.48 2.18 -27.74
CA ASP A 258 20.95 2.25 -27.68
C ASP A 258 21.48 1.67 -26.36
N SER A 259 22.45 0.76 -26.44
CA SER A 259 22.97 0.01 -25.29
C SER A 259 24.03 0.76 -24.48
N ASP A 260 24.55 1.88 -24.98
CA ASP A 260 25.52 2.68 -24.24
C ASP A 260 24.84 3.81 -23.46
N ALA A 261 25.00 3.74 -22.14
CA ALA A 261 24.27 4.56 -21.18
C ALA A 261 25.17 5.58 -20.47
N GLY A 262 26.46 5.65 -20.86
CA GLY A 262 27.52 6.38 -20.16
C GLY A 262 27.21 7.84 -19.83
N GLU A 263 26.98 8.68 -20.85
CA GLU A 263 26.66 10.10 -20.63
C GLU A 263 25.26 10.31 -20.00
N LEU A 264 24.34 9.37 -20.21
CA LEU A 264 22.94 9.47 -19.75
C LEU A 264 22.80 9.33 -18.23
N TRP A 265 23.66 8.53 -17.58
CA TRP A 265 23.63 8.35 -16.12
C TRP A 265 24.11 9.56 -15.32
N SER A 266 24.95 10.41 -15.92
CA SER A 266 25.59 11.55 -15.24
C SER A 266 24.59 12.57 -14.68
N ASN A 267 23.37 12.60 -15.22
CA ASN A 267 22.30 13.52 -14.83
C ASN A 267 21.24 12.90 -13.90
N ILE A 268 21.48 11.67 -13.41
CA ILE A 268 20.60 10.99 -12.44
C ILE A 268 21.22 11.06 -11.06
N GLU A 269 20.66 11.93 -10.23
CA GLU A 269 20.99 12.02 -8.81
C GLU A 269 20.38 10.87 -8.04
N ARG A 270 21.13 10.35 -7.07
CA ARG A 270 20.72 9.26 -6.18
C ARG A 270 20.84 9.72 -4.73
N MET A 271 19.99 9.16 -3.89
CA MET A 271 20.01 9.37 -2.45
C MET A 271 21.04 8.44 -1.82
N ALA A 272 21.93 8.97 -0.98
CA ALA A 272 22.85 8.16 -0.20
C ALA A 272 22.12 7.39 0.91
N ARG A 273 21.13 8.03 1.54
CA ARG A 273 20.29 7.46 2.59
C ARG A 273 18.83 7.74 2.30
N ARG A 274 17.95 6.82 2.69
CA ARG A 274 16.52 6.92 2.40
C ARG A 274 15.79 7.57 3.58
N PRO A 275 14.99 8.62 3.34
CA PRO A 275 14.09 9.15 4.36
C PRO A 275 12.98 8.16 4.70
N LYS A 276 12.73 7.97 5.99
CA LYS A 276 11.71 7.08 6.54
C LYS A 276 10.75 7.86 7.43
N ILE A 277 9.47 7.59 7.26
CA ILE A 277 8.37 8.09 8.09
C ILE A 277 7.89 6.93 8.94
N PHE A 278 7.96 7.08 10.25
CA PHE A 278 7.42 6.09 11.18
C PHE A 278 6.04 6.55 11.63
N ALA A 279 5.10 5.62 11.67
CA ALA A 279 3.75 5.94 12.06
C ALA A 279 3.09 4.80 12.83
N ASP A 280 2.23 5.16 13.77
CA ASP A 280 1.32 4.21 14.39
C ASP A 280 0.17 3.93 13.43
N ALA A 281 -0.27 2.68 13.36
CA ALA A 281 -1.37 2.24 12.51
C ALA A 281 -2.42 1.46 13.31
N SER A 282 -3.60 1.32 12.70
CA SER A 282 -4.70 0.47 13.16
C SER A 282 -5.06 -0.53 12.09
N ARG A 283 -5.72 -1.59 12.54
CA ARG A 283 -6.50 -2.47 11.71
C ARG A 283 -8.00 -2.28 11.98
N ASP A 284 -8.83 -2.27 10.94
CA ASP A 284 -10.29 -2.32 11.08
C ASP A 284 -10.85 -3.76 11.14
N SER A 285 -12.17 -3.91 11.18
CA SER A 285 -12.83 -5.22 11.20
C SER A 285 -12.65 -6.03 9.92
N ASP A 286 -12.36 -5.38 8.79
CA ASP A 286 -12.13 -6.02 7.49
C ASP A 286 -10.65 -6.40 7.29
N GLY A 287 -9.79 -6.12 8.27
CA GLY A 287 -8.36 -6.34 8.19
C GLY A 287 -7.61 -5.25 7.41
N LYS A 288 -8.24 -4.12 7.08
CA LYS A 288 -7.57 -3.01 6.38
C LYS A 288 -6.73 -2.22 7.35
N ILE A 289 -5.58 -1.74 6.87
CA ILE A 289 -4.64 -0.96 7.66
C ILE A 289 -4.85 0.54 7.41
N ALA A 290 -4.85 1.31 8.49
CA ALA A 290 -4.95 2.77 8.44
C ALA A 290 -3.89 3.42 9.33
N ILE A 291 -3.20 4.43 8.80
CA ILE A 291 -2.24 5.24 9.55
C ILE A 291 -3.02 6.13 10.53
N LYS A 292 -2.59 6.15 11.80
CA LYS A 292 -3.16 6.99 12.86
C LYS A 292 -2.38 8.28 13.06
N SER A 293 -1.07 8.17 13.23
CA SER A 293 -0.22 9.29 13.62
C SER A 293 1.23 9.04 13.24
N ILE A 294 1.90 10.08 12.74
CA ILE A 294 3.34 10.05 12.51
C ILE A 294 4.05 10.19 13.86
N THR A 295 4.93 9.25 14.16
CA THR A 295 5.64 9.18 15.44
C THR A 295 7.04 9.77 15.35
N LYS A 296 7.77 9.50 14.27
CA LYS A 296 9.12 10.04 14.03
C LYS A 296 9.50 10.05 12.56
N TYR A 297 10.56 10.78 12.24
CA TYR A 297 11.21 10.78 10.94
C TYR A 297 12.67 10.34 11.10
N ALA A 298 13.21 9.66 10.11
CA ALA A 298 14.61 9.26 10.09
C ALA A 298 15.22 9.39 8.69
N ILE A 299 16.55 9.44 8.63
CA ILE A 299 17.33 9.24 7.41
C ILE A 299 18.27 8.06 7.65
N GLY A 300 18.12 7.00 6.85
CA GLY A 300 18.80 5.74 7.13
C GLY A 300 18.34 5.17 8.48
N ASP A 301 19.25 5.16 9.46
CA ASP A 301 18.99 4.69 10.83
C ASP A 301 18.99 5.83 11.86
N GLU A 302 19.26 7.07 11.42
CA GLU A 302 19.35 8.24 12.29
C GLU A 302 17.98 8.92 12.42
N THR A 303 17.47 8.99 13.66
CA THR A 303 16.23 9.72 13.94
C THR A 303 16.48 11.22 13.91
N LEU A 304 15.61 11.96 13.23
CA LEU A 304 15.70 13.41 13.11
C LEU A 304 15.28 14.10 14.41
N SER A 305 15.81 15.30 14.64
CA SER A 305 15.53 16.08 15.85
C SER A 305 14.07 16.55 15.93
N ASP A 306 13.59 16.85 17.14
CA ASP A 306 12.23 17.37 17.36
C ASP A 306 11.97 18.66 16.58
N ALA A 307 12.96 19.54 16.46
CA ALA A 307 12.84 20.77 15.68
C ALA A 307 12.58 20.48 14.19
N ILE A 308 13.23 19.46 13.62
CA ILE A 308 12.98 19.03 12.24
C ILE A 308 11.62 18.33 12.14
N LYS A 309 11.27 17.51 13.13
CA LYS A 309 9.97 16.84 13.20
C LYS A 309 8.82 17.84 13.15
N VAL A 310 8.87 18.93 13.94
CA VAL A 310 7.85 19.98 13.94
C VAL A 310 7.67 20.58 12.54
N ARG A 311 8.78 20.91 11.85
CA ARG A 311 8.72 21.46 10.49
C ARG A 311 8.11 20.49 9.48
N LEU A 312 8.44 19.20 9.58
CA LEU A 312 7.86 18.16 8.72
C LEU A 312 6.39 17.93 9.03
N ASP A 313 6.00 17.89 10.31
CA ASP A 313 4.61 17.78 10.73
C ASP A 313 3.78 18.96 10.24
N GLU A 314 4.29 20.18 10.35
CA GLU A 314 3.67 21.39 9.80
C GLU A 314 3.51 21.29 8.27
N TYR A 315 4.55 20.83 7.55
CA TYR A 315 4.48 20.63 6.11
C TYR A 315 3.37 19.63 5.72
N PHE A 316 3.34 18.45 6.36
CA PHE A 316 2.32 17.44 6.07
C PHE A 316 0.92 17.88 6.54
N ALA A 317 0.81 18.63 7.64
CA ALA A 317 -0.46 19.20 8.09
C ALA A 317 -0.99 20.24 7.11
N GLN A 318 -0.16 21.15 6.60
CA GLN A 318 -0.55 22.13 5.59
C GLN A 318 -1.00 21.46 4.29
N ALA A 319 -0.29 20.41 3.88
CA ALA A 319 -0.68 19.54 2.76
C ALA A 319 -2.07 18.93 2.98
N LEU A 320 -2.31 18.32 4.14
CA LEU A 320 -3.58 17.66 4.50
C LEU A 320 -4.75 18.66 4.60
N GLN A 321 -4.50 19.81 5.21
CA GLN A 321 -5.48 20.88 5.43
C GLN A 321 -5.73 21.74 4.20
N ARG A 322 -5.03 21.48 3.08
CA ARG A 322 -5.21 22.21 1.82
C ARG A 322 -4.92 23.69 1.98
N SER A 323 -3.90 24.01 2.77
CA SER A 323 -3.55 25.40 3.08
C SER A 323 -3.27 26.17 1.78
N PRO A 324 -3.84 27.37 1.58
CA PRO A 324 -3.63 28.17 0.37
C PRO A 324 -2.17 28.64 0.21
N ILE A 325 -1.38 28.56 1.28
CA ILE A 325 0.06 28.88 1.29
C ILE A 325 0.95 27.64 1.17
N PHE A 326 0.37 26.44 1.05
CA PHE A 326 1.15 25.21 0.96
C PHE A 326 2.01 25.20 -0.31
N GLN A 327 3.32 25.07 -0.14
CA GLN A 327 4.25 24.87 -1.24
C GLN A 327 4.70 23.42 -1.26
N TRP A 328 4.28 22.70 -2.29
CA TRP A 328 4.65 21.31 -2.47
C TRP A 328 6.14 21.17 -2.84
N SER A 329 6.80 20.18 -2.25
CA SER A 329 8.14 19.73 -2.63
C SER A 329 8.12 18.27 -3.10
N PRO A 330 8.82 17.94 -4.21
CA PRO A 330 9.06 16.56 -4.62
C PRO A 330 9.96 15.80 -3.63
N ASP A 331 10.71 16.53 -2.81
CA ASP A 331 11.64 15.99 -1.81
C ASP A 331 11.78 17.00 -0.65
N ILE A 332 10.83 17.01 0.29
CA ILE A 332 10.85 17.95 1.42
C ILE A 332 12.08 17.78 2.32
N PHE A 333 12.56 16.55 2.51
CA PHE A 333 13.76 16.30 3.33
C PHE A 333 14.98 17.01 2.73
N TYR A 334 15.17 16.85 1.42
CA TYR A 334 16.22 17.57 0.70
C TYR A 334 16.02 19.08 0.71
N ALA A 335 14.81 19.58 0.48
CA ALA A 335 14.51 21.02 0.50
C ALA A 335 14.77 21.67 1.87
N LEU A 336 14.71 20.87 2.95
CA LEU A 336 15.07 21.31 4.31
C LEU A 336 16.58 21.18 4.61
N GLY A 337 17.39 20.75 3.63
CA GLY A 337 18.84 20.55 3.77
C GLY A 337 19.22 19.30 4.56
N ILE A 338 18.37 18.27 4.56
CA ILE A 338 18.55 17.05 5.34
C ILE A 338 19.02 15.94 4.37
N GLU A 339 20.29 15.54 4.45
CA GLU A 339 20.93 14.54 3.56
C GLU A 339 21.46 13.28 4.27
#